data_AF-A0A0W0WDT6-F1
#
_entry.id   AF-A0A0W0WDT6-F1
#
_cell.length_a   1.000
_cell.length_b   1.000
_cell.length_c   1.000
_cell.angle_alpha   90.00
_cell.angle_beta   90.00
_cell.angle_gamma   90.00
#
_symmetry.space_group_name_H-M   'P 1'
#
loop_
_entity.id
_entity.type
_entity.pdbx_description
1 polymer ?
#
loop_
_entity_poly.entity_id
_entity_poly.type
_entity_poly.pdbx_seq_one_letter_code
_entity_poly.pdbx_strand_id
1 'polypeptide(L)'
;MASNLHDVKRRQFKLKLTILTKQILEVLLKYIDCDQNYRVNNTGSQLIVRESTQHPPSEKQKKAVDKLFGLLQQKDYLDFIESFVEVQVTRDTSIMTSSRTITSVSPRKLLFLLGVKEEKPAQINVDEKTWALIPKEIRGRWDRFNAPMQKHIINSIMAENPEERFSQMVTGRVFKDSGDELVAYAHGIPRIPVRLPNPSVASGVSEEIYDLRQILEIKERHPKDPFLRRNPTTGAYFKLDEVIPDAEALENKKDHTHEAEDRKITP
;
A
#
# COMPACT_ATOMS: atom_id res chain seq x y z
N MET A 1 -22.17 14.94 21.41
CA MET A 1 -22.32 15.57 20.07
C MET A 1 -21.18 15.24 19.10
N ALA A 2 -19.99 14.81 19.54
CA ALA A 2 -18.86 14.47 18.65
C ALA A 2 -19.03 13.17 17.81
N SER A 3 -19.82 12.18 18.24
CA SER A 3 -19.97 10.91 17.50
C SER A 3 -20.78 11.08 16.20
N ASN A 4 -21.78 11.96 16.18
CA ASN A 4 -22.57 12.25 14.98
C ASN A 4 -21.75 12.90 13.86
N LEU A 5 -20.75 13.71 14.20
CA LEU A 5 -19.92 14.37 13.20
C LEU A 5 -18.97 13.39 12.49
N HIS A 6 -18.42 12.42 13.23
CA HIS A 6 -17.61 11.35 12.65
C HIS A 6 -18.42 10.44 11.73
N ASP A 7 -19.65 10.09 12.13
CA ASP A 7 -20.54 9.26 11.29
C ASP A 7 -20.99 10.00 10.03
N VAL A 8 -21.29 11.29 10.12
CA VAL A 8 -21.63 12.11 8.94
C VAL A 8 -20.44 12.19 7.97
N LYS A 9 -19.22 12.48 8.47
CA LYS A 9 -18.01 12.52 7.65
C LYS A 9 -17.72 11.15 6.99
N ARG A 10 -17.88 10.05 7.73
CA ARG A 10 -17.69 8.69 7.22
C ARG A 10 -18.70 8.33 6.12
N ARG A 11 -19.97 8.71 6.30
CA ARG A 11 -21.02 8.52 5.28
C ARG A 11 -20.75 9.36 4.02
N GLN A 12 -20.35 10.61 4.18
CA GLN A 12 -19.98 11.49 3.07
C GLN A 12 -18.77 10.95 2.29
N PHE A 13 -17.75 10.46 3.00
CA PHE A 13 -16.59 9.85 2.36
C PHE A 13 -16.98 8.59 1.57
N LYS A 14 -17.78 7.70 2.17
CA LYS A 14 -18.27 6.49 1.49
C LYS A 14 -19.05 6.84 0.22
N LEU A 15 -19.93 7.83 0.28
CA LEU A 15 -20.70 8.29 -0.88
C LEU A 15 -19.79 8.82 -1.99
N LYS A 16 -18.82 9.68 -1.66
CA LYS A 16 -17.84 10.20 -2.63
C LYS A 16 -17.02 9.08 -3.28
N LEU A 17 -16.58 8.10 -2.48
CA LEU A 17 -15.86 6.93 -2.98
C LEU A 17 -16.71 6.08 -3.92
N THR A 18 -17.99 5.85 -3.60
CA THR A 18 -18.92 5.11 -4.47
C THR A 18 -19.13 5.84 -5.80
N ILE A 19 -19.32 7.16 -5.79
CA ILE A 19 -19.48 7.97 -7.01
C ILE A 19 -18.21 7.91 -7.87
N LEU A 20 -17.03 8.05 -7.25
CA LEU A 20 -15.76 7.96 -7.97
C LEU A 20 -15.55 6.58 -8.57
N THR A 21 -15.84 5.52 -7.81
CA THR A 21 -15.72 4.13 -8.29
C THR A 21 -16.65 3.90 -9.48
N LYS A 22 -17.89 4.42 -9.43
CA LYS A 22 -18.82 4.36 -10.54
C LYS A 22 -18.22 4.96 -11.82
N GLN A 23 -17.72 6.19 -11.72
CA GLN A 23 -17.13 6.89 -12.87
C GLN A 23 -15.94 6.13 -13.46
N ILE A 24 -15.07 5.58 -12.61
CA ILE A 24 -13.92 4.79 -13.06
C ILE A 24 -14.39 3.54 -13.83
N LEU A 25 -15.37 2.81 -13.29
CA LEU A 25 -15.90 1.62 -13.97
C LEU A 25 -16.55 1.97 -15.31
N GLU A 26 -17.29 3.07 -15.39
CA GLU A 26 -17.88 3.55 -16.65
C GLU A 26 -16.79 3.87 -17.69
N VAL A 27 -15.70 4.54 -17.28
CA VAL A 27 -14.56 4.84 -18.16
C VAL A 27 -13.85 3.56 -18.61
N LEU A 28 -13.63 2.61 -17.71
CA LEU A 28 -12.97 1.34 -18.04
C LEU A 28 -13.82 0.50 -19.01
N LEU A 29 -15.13 0.47 -18.82
CA LEU A 29 -16.06 -0.20 -19.74
C LEU A 29 -16.04 0.46 -21.13
N LYS A 30 -15.98 1.80 -21.18
CA LYS A 30 -15.83 2.54 -22.43
C LYS A 30 -14.50 2.25 -23.12
N TYR A 31 -13.41 2.13 -22.36
CA TYR A 31 -12.08 1.80 -22.91
C TYR A 31 -12.04 0.43 -23.60
N ILE A 32 -12.90 -0.50 -23.19
CA ILE A 32 -13.03 -1.83 -23.83
C ILE A 32 -14.27 -1.95 -24.73
N ASP A 33 -14.86 -0.82 -25.16
CA ASP A 33 -16.03 -0.74 -26.04
C ASP A 33 -17.25 -1.56 -25.54
N CYS A 34 -17.53 -1.48 -24.23
CA CYS A 34 -18.60 -2.22 -23.56
C CYS A 34 -19.56 -1.32 -22.76
N ASP A 35 -19.47 0.01 -22.86
CA ASP A 35 -20.27 0.99 -22.12
C ASP A 35 -21.75 1.04 -22.52
N GLN A 36 -22.08 0.61 -23.73
CA GLN A 36 -23.47 0.42 -24.17
C GLN A 36 -24.07 -0.89 -23.66
N ASN A 37 -23.22 -1.91 -23.48
CA ASN A 37 -23.63 -3.27 -23.13
C ASN A 37 -23.68 -3.56 -21.63
N TYR A 38 -23.00 -2.74 -20.82
CA TYR A 38 -23.01 -2.84 -19.37
C TYR A 38 -23.47 -1.52 -18.75
N ARG A 39 -24.20 -1.61 -17.64
CA ARG A 39 -24.66 -0.47 -16.85
C ARG A 39 -24.07 -0.54 -15.45
N VAL A 40 -23.52 0.58 -14.99
CA VAL A 40 -23.03 0.75 -13.62
C VAL A 40 -24.08 1.50 -12.81
N ASN A 41 -24.83 0.78 -11.98
CA ASN A 41 -25.89 1.33 -11.16
C ASN A 41 -25.45 1.47 -9.71
N ASN A 42 -25.98 2.48 -9.03
CA ASN A 42 -25.87 2.61 -7.59
C ASN A 42 -27.24 2.32 -6.97
N THR A 43 -27.38 1.18 -6.29
CA THR A 43 -28.61 0.81 -5.59
C THR A 43 -28.36 0.99 -4.09
N GLY A 44 -28.78 2.13 -3.56
CA GLY A 44 -28.53 2.52 -2.17
C GLY A 44 -27.04 2.80 -1.91
N SER A 45 -26.34 1.85 -1.27
CA SER A 45 -24.90 1.95 -0.98
C SER A 45 -24.05 0.92 -1.71
N GLN A 46 -24.67 0.14 -2.60
CA GLN A 46 -24.03 -0.91 -3.38
C GLN A 46 -23.87 -0.47 -4.82
N LEU A 47 -22.67 -0.68 -5.35
CA LEU A 47 -22.36 -0.44 -6.75
C LEU A 47 -22.49 -1.76 -7.50
N ILE A 48 -23.31 -1.78 -8.55
CA ILE A 48 -23.65 -2.98 -9.30
C ILE A 48 -23.34 -2.73 -10.78
N VAL A 49 -22.54 -3.59 -11.38
CA VAL A 49 -22.30 -3.62 -12.82
C VAL A 49 -23.13 -4.74 -13.40
N ARG A 50 -24.08 -4.44 -14.29
CA ARG A 50 -24.98 -5.43 -14.89
C ARG A 50 -25.03 -5.34 -16.39
N GLU A 51 -25.47 -6.41 -17.03
CA GLU A 51 -25.74 -6.41 -18.46
C GLU A 51 -26.90 -5.46 -18.82
N SER A 52 -26.79 -4.82 -19.98
CA SER A 52 -27.81 -3.96 -20.57
C SER A 52 -28.88 -4.83 -21.20
N THR A 53 -30.14 -4.58 -20.83
CA THR A 53 -31.29 -5.26 -21.43
C THR A 53 -31.60 -4.73 -22.84
N GLN A 54 -31.20 -3.49 -23.13
CA GLN A 54 -31.40 -2.85 -24.45
C GLN A 54 -30.32 -3.26 -25.46
N HIS A 55 -29.09 -3.45 -24.99
CA HIS A 55 -27.94 -3.86 -25.79
C HIS A 55 -27.18 -5.00 -25.11
N PRO A 56 -27.71 -6.23 -25.11
CA PRO A 56 -27.04 -7.35 -24.45
C PRO A 56 -25.60 -7.56 -24.96
N PRO A 57 -24.65 -7.92 -24.09
CA PRO A 57 -23.26 -8.14 -24.51
C PRO A 57 -23.11 -9.43 -25.31
N SER A 58 -22.28 -9.39 -26.36
CA SER A 58 -21.80 -10.58 -27.05
C SER A 58 -20.84 -11.40 -26.19
N GLU A 59 -20.61 -12.67 -26.52
CA GLU A 59 -19.65 -13.53 -25.81
C GLU A 59 -18.22 -12.98 -25.80
N LYS A 60 -17.81 -12.27 -26.86
CA LYS A 60 -16.52 -11.59 -26.91
C LYS A 60 -16.44 -10.46 -25.87
N GLN A 61 -17.51 -9.69 -25.74
CA GLN A 61 -17.59 -8.58 -24.78
C GLN A 61 -17.66 -9.09 -23.34
N LYS A 62 -18.42 -10.16 -23.08
CA LYS A 62 -18.42 -10.84 -21.77
C LYS A 62 -17.01 -11.24 -21.35
N LYS A 63 -16.28 -11.95 -22.22
CA LYS A 63 -14.87 -12.33 -21.96
C LYS A 63 -13.96 -11.13 -21.71
N ALA A 64 -14.16 -10.01 -22.41
CA ALA A 64 -13.37 -8.80 -22.21
C ALA A 64 -13.64 -8.17 -20.83
N VAL A 65 -14.92 -8.10 -20.43
CA VAL A 65 -15.31 -7.61 -19.11
C VAL A 65 -14.84 -8.55 -18.00
N ASP A 66 -14.97 -9.86 -18.18
CA ASP A 66 -14.51 -10.85 -17.20
C ASP A 66 -13.00 -10.74 -16.98
N LYS A 67 -12.23 -10.56 -18.07
CA LYS A 67 -10.78 -10.32 -17.99
C LYS A 67 -10.46 -9.01 -17.26
N LEU A 68 -11.20 -7.93 -17.53
CA LEU A 68 -11.04 -6.65 -16.83
C LEU A 68 -11.28 -6.82 -15.32
N PHE A 69 -12.41 -7.41 -14.93
CA PHE A 69 -12.77 -7.62 -13.54
C PHE A 69 -11.80 -8.57 -12.82
N GLY A 70 -11.37 -9.65 -13.49
CA GLY A 70 -10.33 -10.54 -12.99
C GLY A 70 -9.00 -9.82 -12.73
N LEU A 71 -8.58 -8.93 -13.63
CA LEU A 71 -7.37 -8.12 -13.44
C LEU A 71 -7.51 -7.11 -12.30
N LEU A 72 -8.67 -6.48 -12.17
CA LEU A 72 -8.94 -5.52 -11.09
C LEU A 72 -8.94 -6.21 -9.72
N GLN A 73 -9.52 -7.42 -9.63
CA GLN A 73 -9.52 -8.22 -8.42
C GLN A 73 -8.13 -8.77 -8.09
N GLN A 74 -7.41 -9.36 -9.07
CA GLN A 74 -6.07 -9.90 -8.88
C GLN A 74 -5.07 -8.85 -8.37
N LYS A 75 -5.26 -7.58 -8.74
CA LYS A 75 -4.40 -6.46 -8.31
C LYS A 75 -4.96 -5.70 -7.10
N ASP A 76 -6.01 -6.22 -6.45
CA ASP A 76 -6.74 -5.64 -5.32
C ASP A 76 -7.23 -4.19 -5.53
N TYR A 77 -7.66 -3.84 -6.75
CA TYR A 77 -8.33 -2.56 -6.97
C TYR A 77 -9.75 -2.58 -6.38
N LEU A 78 -10.44 -3.71 -6.51
CA LEU A 78 -11.79 -3.94 -5.99
C LEU A 78 -12.05 -5.44 -5.78
N ASP A 79 -13.04 -5.75 -4.96
CA ASP A 79 -13.66 -7.07 -4.88
C ASP A 79 -15.10 -7.00 -5.38
N PHE A 80 -15.56 -8.11 -5.95
CA PHE A 80 -16.94 -8.25 -6.39
C PHE A 80 -17.45 -9.67 -6.17
N ILE A 81 -18.78 -9.79 -6.13
CA ILE A 81 -19.49 -11.06 -6.15
C ILE A 81 -20.35 -11.09 -7.41
N GLU A 82 -20.31 -12.21 -8.11
CA GLU A 82 -21.22 -12.47 -9.23
C GLU A 82 -22.61 -12.82 -8.71
N SER A 83 -23.61 -12.18 -9.27
CA SER A 83 -25.01 -12.31 -8.85
C SER A 83 -25.94 -12.12 -10.04
N PHE A 84 -27.24 -12.34 -9.82
CA PHE A 84 -28.27 -11.96 -10.78
C PHE A 84 -29.16 -10.87 -10.18
N VAL A 85 -29.53 -9.89 -11.00
CA VAL A 85 -30.43 -8.80 -10.60
C VAL A 85 -31.64 -8.80 -11.51
N GLU A 86 -32.81 -8.73 -10.88
CA GLU A 86 -34.08 -8.55 -11.56
C GLU A 86 -34.20 -7.10 -12.06
N VAL A 87 -34.44 -6.94 -13.36
CA VAL A 87 -34.58 -5.64 -14.02
C VAL A 87 -35.96 -5.55 -14.63
N GLN A 88 -36.75 -4.57 -14.19
CA GLN A 88 -38.03 -4.26 -14.80
C GLN A 88 -37.80 -3.58 -16.15
N VAL A 89 -38.29 -4.20 -17.24
CA VAL A 89 -38.14 -3.72 -18.62
C VAL A 89 -39.42 -3.06 -19.13
N THR A 90 -40.57 -3.54 -18.69
CA THR A 90 -41.88 -2.92 -18.90
C THR A 90 -42.67 -2.95 -17.57
N ARG A 91 -43.88 -2.37 -17.54
CA ARG A 91 -44.71 -2.41 -16.31
C ARG A 91 -44.96 -3.84 -15.82
N ASP A 92 -45.10 -4.79 -16.74
CA ASP A 92 -45.51 -6.17 -16.44
C ASP A 92 -44.39 -7.20 -16.69
N THR A 93 -43.21 -6.77 -17.14
CA THR A 93 -42.11 -7.69 -17.49
C THR A 93 -40.83 -7.30 -16.77
N SER A 94 -40.32 -8.24 -15.98
CA SER A 94 -38.98 -8.22 -15.41
C SER A 94 -38.12 -9.33 -16.00
N ILE A 95 -36.81 -9.10 -16.06
CA ILE A 95 -35.84 -10.04 -16.59
C ILE A 95 -34.68 -10.14 -15.61
N MET A 96 -34.22 -11.36 -15.34
CA MET A 96 -33.00 -11.59 -14.58
C MET A 96 -31.78 -11.35 -15.45
N THR A 97 -30.87 -10.51 -14.99
CA THR A 97 -29.63 -10.17 -15.71
C THR A 97 -28.41 -10.51 -14.87
N SER A 98 -27.35 -10.98 -15.52
CA SER A 98 -26.07 -11.20 -14.87
C SER A 98 -25.50 -9.87 -14.36
N SER A 99 -24.91 -9.91 -13.17
CA SER A 99 -24.45 -8.73 -12.46
C SER A 99 -23.22 -9.02 -11.60
N ARG A 100 -22.47 -7.96 -11.30
CA ARG A 100 -21.33 -7.95 -10.40
C ARG A 100 -21.57 -6.89 -9.34
N THR A 101 -21.72 -7.33 -8.10
CA THR A 101 -21.90 -6.44 -6.96
C THR A 101 -20.53 -6.15 -6.36
N ILE A 102 -20.11 -4.88 -6.39
CA ILE A 102 -18.84 -4.46 -5.82
C ILE A 102 -18.96 -4.46 -4.29
N THR A 103 -18.15 -5.28 -3.62
CA THR A 103 -18.18 -5.47 -2.17
C THR A 103 -17.10 -4.66 -1.46
N SER A 104 -15.96 -4.49 -2.11
CA SER A 104 -14.80 -3.79 -1.55
C SER A 104 -14.08 -2.99 -2.64
N VAL A 105 -13.43 -1.91 -2.22
CA VAL A 105 -12.69 -1.01 -3.11
C VAL A 105 -11.45 -0.52 -2.39
N SER A 106 -10.32 -0.49 -3.09
CA SER A 106 -9.10 0.19 -2.64
C SER A 106 -9.05 1.60 -3.23
N PRO A 107 -9.35 2.67 -2.45
CA PRO A 107 -9.45 4.04 -2.96
C PRO A 107 -8.14 4.51 -3.60
N ARG A 108 -7.01 4.18 -2.95
CA ARG A 108 -5.68 4.59 -3.39
C ARG A 108 -5.30 3.95 -4.73
N LYS A 109 -5.58 2.65 -4.88
CA LYS A 109 -5.31 1.94 -6.14
C LYS A 109 -6.26 2.43 -7.24
N LEU A 110 -7.55 2.65 -6.96
CA LEU A 110 -8.47 3.22 -7.95
C LEU A 110 -8.01 4.59 -8.50
N LEU A 111 -7.54 5.49 -7.64
CA LEU A 111 -7.02 6.80 -8.06
C LEU A 111 -5.82 6.65 -9.01
N PHE A 112 -4.98 5.63 -8.81
CA PHE A 112 -3.88 5.32 -9.72
C PHE A 112 -4.35 4.96 -11.14
N LEU A 113 -5.51 4.30 -11.30
CA LEU A 113 -6.08 4.00 -12.63
C LEU A 113 -6.48 5.25 -13.40
N LEU A 114 -6.83 6.34 -12.69
CA LEU A 114 -7.15 7.63 -13.30
C LEU A 114 -5.92 8.44 -13.68
N GLY A 115 -4.72 7.89 -13.52
CA GLY A 115 -3.48 8.63 -13.75
C GLY A 115 -3.26 9.75 -12.73
N VAL A 116 -4.01 9.75 -11.61
CA VAL A 116 -3.68 10.55 -10.44
C VAL A 116 -2.40 9.96 -9.88
N LYS A 117 -1.27 10.47 -10.39
CA LYS A 117 0.05 10.22 -9.80
C LYS A 117 -0.06 10.69 -8.35
N GLU A 118 0.62 9.98 -7.44
CA GLU A 118 0.84 10.50 -6.10
C GLU A 118 1.69 11.77 -6.25
N GLU A 119 1.02 12.88 -6.52
CA GLU A 119 1.62 14.20 -6.49
C GLU A 119 2.24 14.34 -5.12
N LYS A 120 3.50 14.76 -5.12
CA LYS A 120 4.21 15.13 -3.92
C LYS A 120 3.30 16.11 -3.14
N PRO A 121 2.89 15.78 -1.90
CA PRO A 121 2.13 16.72 -1.09
C PRO A 121 2.80 18.10 -1.09
N ALA A 122 2.03 19.17 -1.34
CA ALA A 122 2.54 20.54 -1.53
C ALA A 122 3.42 21.05 -0.37
N GLN A 123 3.28 20.43 0.81
CA GLN A 123 3.99 20.78 2.05
C GLN A 123 5.35 20.09 2.20
N ILE A 124 5.70 19.15 1.32
CA ILE A 124 6.99 18.44 1.39
C ILE A 124 8.06 19.31 0.74
N ASN A 125 9.21 19.48 1.39
CA ASN A 125 10.33 20.27 0.85
C ASN A 125 11.37 19.38 0.14
N VAL A 126 10.93 18.62 -0.87
CA VAL A 126 11.76 17.67 -1.64
C VAL A 126 11.50 17.86 -3.13
N ASP A 127 12.49 17.94 -4.00
CA ASP A 127 12.22 18.08 -5.44
C ASP A 127 11.49 16.83 -6.02
N GLU A 128 10.83 16.98 -7.16
CA GLU A 128 10.03 15.89 -7.75
C GLU A 128 10.89 14.67 -8.13
N LYS A 129 12.17 14.86 -8.50
CA LYS A 129 13.06 13.76 -8.87
C LYS A 129 13.39 12.93 -7.64
N THR A 130 13.76 13.57 -6.54
CA THR A 130 14.01 12.88 -5.27
C THR A 130 12.75 12.19 -4.75
N TRP A 131 11.59 12.84 -4.83
CA TRP A 131 10.32 12.21 -4.47
C TRP A 131 10.07 10.94 -5.30
N ALA A 132 10.36 10.98 -6.60
CA ALA A 132 10.22 9.86 -7.52
C ALA A 132 11.16 8.67 -7.23
N LEU A 133 12.24 8.87 -6.47
CA LEU A 133 13.15 7.78 -6.05
C LEU A 133 12.70 7.08 -4.76
N ILE A 134 11.85 7.70 -3.96
CA ILE A 134 11.37 7.10 -2.69
C ILE A 134 10.47 5.89 -2.99
N PRO A 135 10.70 4.70 -2.39
CA PRO A 135 9.82 3.55 -2.54
C PRO A 135 8.35 3.84 -2.21
N LYS A 136 7.41 3.22 -2.94
CA LYS A 136 5.96 3.49 -2.81
C LYS A 136 5.41 3.14 -1.43
N GLU A 137 6.03 2.15 -0.78
CA GLU A 137 5.67 1.68 0.56
C GLU A 137 5.98 2.75 1.61
N ILE A 138 7.03 3.55 1.38
CA ILE A 138 7.43 4.68 2.21
C ILE A 138 6.56 5.90 1.89
N ARG A 139 6.35 6.25 0.61
CA ARG A 139 5.47 7.37 0.22
C ARG A 139 4.06 7.24 0.77
N GLY A 140 3.54 6.01 0.76
CA GLY A 140 2.19 5.71 1.25
C GLY A 140 1.95 5.93 2.74
N ARG A 141 3.02 6.19 3.50
CA ARG A 141 3.00 6.41 4.95
C ARG A 141 3.81 7.66 5.32
N TRP A 142 4.08 8.53 4.35
CA TRP A 142 4.99 9.66 4.52
C TRP A 142 4.62 10.59 5.67
N ASP A 143 3.31 10.83 5.82
CA ASP A 143 2.67 11.63 6.86
C ASP A 143 2.79 11.05 8.27
N ARG A 144 3.15 9.77 8.39
CA ARG A 144 3.33 9.08 9.68
C ARG A 144 4.76 9.13 10.20
N PHE A 145 5.71 9.58 9.39
CA PHE A 145 7.10 9.75 9.82
C PHE A 145 7.29 11.13 10.42
N ASN A 146 8.08 11.21 11.50
CA ASN A 146 8.51 12.48 12.06
C ASN A 146 9.49 13.19 11.10
N ALA A 147 9.69 14.50 11.29
CA ALA A 147 10.57 15.29 10.43
C ALA A 147 12.04 14.79 10.40
N PRO A 148 12.67 14.38 11.53
CA PRO A 148 13.99 13.75 11.50
C PRO A 148 14.06 12.52 10.59
N MET A 149 13.04 11.67 10.64
CA MET A 149 12.95 10.44 9.87
C MET A 149 12.72 10.71 8.39
N GLN A 150 11.87 11.68 8.05
CA GLN A 150 11.70 12.13 6.66
C GLN A 150 13.03 12.63 6.07
N LYS A 151 13.78 13.46 6.81
CA LYS A 151 15.11 13.94 6.41
C LYS A 151 16.09 12.78 6.22
N HIS A 152 16.09 11.81 7.14
CA HIS A 152 16.96 10.65 7.04
C HIS A 152 16.65 9.78 5.81
N ILE A 153 15.38 9.53 5.51
CA ILE A 153 14.98 8.79 4.30
C ILE A 153 15.52 9.47 3.05
N ILE A 154 15.36 10.80 2.95
CA ILE A 154 15.87 11.59 1.83
C ILE A 154 17.39 11.44 1.72
N ASN A 155 18.10 11.67 2.82
CA ASN A 155 19.56 11.58 2.84
C ASN A 155 20.04 10.16 2.46
N SER A 156 19.46 9.11 3.01
CA SER A 156 19.83 7.72 2.72
C SER A 156 19.57 7.32 1.25
N ILE A 157 18.59 7.95 0.59
CA ILE A 157 18.31 7.74 -0.83
C ILE A 157 19.23 8.58 -1.73
N MET A 158 19.58 9.80 -1.30
CA MET A 158 20.48 10.70 -2.02
C MET A 158 21.96 10.32 -1.85
N ALA A 159 22.31 9.57 -0.81
CA ALA A 159 23.69 9.38 -0.37
C ALA A 159 24.57 8.55 -1.30
N GLU A 160 24.09 7.68 -2.21
CA GLU A 160 24.98 7.00 -3.18
C GLU A 160 24.24 6.21 -4.29
N ASN A 161 24.91 6.08 -5.45
CA ASN A 161 24.50 5.53 -6.75
C ASN A 161 23.58 4.27 -6.67
N PRO A 162 22.37 4.28 -7.26
CA PRO A 162 21.42 3.18 -7.14
C PRO A 162 21.86 1.88 -7.85
N GLU A 163 22.86 1.88 -8.72
CA GLU A 163 23.24 0.68 -9.48
C GLU A 163 24.21 -0.27 -8.74
N GLU A 164 25.03 0.23 -7.81
CA GLU A 164 26.05 -0.60 -7.13
C GLU A 164 25.52 -1.37 -5.92
N ARG A 165 24.42 -0.92 -5.29
CA ARG A 165 23.80 -1.61 -4.14
C ARG A 165 22.65 -2.54 -4.50
N PHE A 166 22.13 -2.48 -5.73
CA PHE A 166 21.05 -3.38 -6.16
C PHE A 166 21.57 -4.73 -6.68
N SER A 167 22.82 -4.78 -7.11
CA SER A 167 23.48 -5.97 -7.67
C SER A 167 23.98 -6.98 -6.62
N GLN A 168 23.90 -6.66 -5.32
CA GLN A 168 24.29 -7.57 -4.21
C GLN A 168 23.12 -8.22 -3.46
N MET A 169 21.91 -8.29 -4.05
CA MET A 169 20.80 -9.01 -3.43
C MET A 169 20.87 -10.53 -3.71
N VAL A 170 21.39 -11.29 -2.76
CA VAL A 170 21.04 -12.72 -2.62
C VAL A 170 19.68 -12.79 -1.93
N THR A 171 18.62 -13.06 -2.70
CA THR A 171 17.29 -13.38 -2.16
C THR A 171 17.29 -14.78 -1.56
N GLY A 172 17.52 -14.90 -0.26
CA GLY A 172 17.23 -16.10 0.52
C GLY A 172 15.87 -15.97 1.23
N ARG A 173 14.90 -16.82 0.89
CA ARG A 173 13.69 -17.02 1.71
C ARG A 173 14.04 -17.98 2.84
N VAL A 174 13.74 -17.62 4.08
CA VAL A 174 13.55 -18.58 5.17
C VAL A 174 12.23 -18.25 5.85
N PHE A 175 11.25 -19.12 5.66
CA PHE A 175 10.11 -19.26 6.57
C PHE A 175 10.55 -20.14 7.74
N LYS A 176 10.18 -19.79 8.97
CA LYS A 176 10.03 -20.75 10.05
C LYS A 176 8.57 -20.75 10.50
N ASP A 177 7.92 -21.89 10.31
CA ASP A 177 6.66 -22.25 10.96
C ASP A 177 6.92 -22.46 12.45
N SER A 178 6.92 -21.38 13.23
CA SER A 178 6.70 -21.35 14.69
C SER A 178 6.98 -19.93 15.21
N GLY A 179 5.93 -19.20 15.60
CA GLY A 179 5.98 -18.05 16.52
C GLY A 179 7.01 -16.94 16.26
N ASP A 180 6.56 -15.88 15.58
CA ASP A 180 7.04 -14.48 15.64
C ASP A 180 8.47 -14.22 16.21
N GLU A 181 9.50 -14.44 15.38
CA GLU A 181 10.78 -13.74 15.51
C GLU A 181 11.15 -13.10 14.16
N LEU A 182 11.13 -11.78 14.12
CA LEU A 182 11.72 -10.99 13.05
C LEU A 182 13.18 -10.79 13.45
N VAL A 183 14.07 -11.56 12.83
CA VAL A 183 15.50 -11.56 13.13
C VAL A 183 16.10 -10.20 12.79
N ALA A 184 16.72 -9.54 13.77
CA ALA A 184 17.62 -8.43 13.54
C ALA A 184 18.75 -8.89 12.60
N TYR A 185 18.93 -8.18 11.47
CA TYR A 185 19.92 -8.40 10.42
C TYR A 185 20.61 -9.77 10.36
N ALA A 186 20.01 -10.72 9.63
CA ALA A 186 20.75 -11.90 9.21
C ALA A 186 21.61 -11.64 7.94
N HIS A 187 21.12 -10.95 6.89
CA HIS A 187 21.81 -10.97 5.59
C HIS A 187 21.63 -9.71 4.72
N GLY A 188 22.28 -8.60 5.05
CA GLY A 188 22.43 -7.45 4.13
C GLY A 188 22.71 -6.09 4.81
N ILE A 189 23.35 -5.16 4.08
CA ILE A 189 23.57 -3.78 4.55
C ILE A 189 22.22 -3.03 4.51
N PRO A 190 21.78 -2.37 5.61
CA PRO A 190 20.62 -1.47 5.60
C PRO A 190 20.66 -0.51 4.42
N ARG A 191 19.55 -0.33 3.71
CA ARG A 191 19.41 0.79 2.77
C ARG A 191 18.96 2.06 3.49
N ILE A 192 18.06 1.92 4.45
CA ILE A 192 17.59 3.01 5.31
C ILE A 192 17.68 2.52 6.75
N PRO A 193 18.83 2.71 7.43
CA PRO A 193 19.07 2.21 8.78
C PRO A 193 18.23 2.94 9.84
N VAL A 194 17.57 2.17 10.70
CA VAL A 194 16.75 2.71 11.78
C VAL A 194 16.88 1.87 13.05
N ARG A 195 16.55 2.47 14.18
CA ARG A 195 16.33 1.79 15.46
C ARG A 195 14.89 1.95 15.90
N LEU A 196 14.47 1.06 16.79
CA LEU A 196 13.13 1.07 17.35
C LEU A 196 13.18 1.58 18.80
N PRO A 197 12.10 2.19 19.30
CA PRO A 197 12.01 2.54 20.70
C PRO A 197 12.03 1.27 21.55
N ASN A 198 12.74 1.33 22.68
CA ASN A 198 12.83 0.25 23.64
C ASN A 198 12.73 0.82 25.07
N PRO A 199 11.57 0.71 25.73
CA PRO A 199 11.38 1.23 27.07
C PRO A 199 12.15 0.44 28.15
N SER A 200 12.66 -0.75 27.81
CA SER A 200 13.35 -1.64 28.75
C SER A 200 14.83 -1.29 28.95
N VAL A 201 15.39 -0.35 28.17
CA VAL A 201 16.79 0.08 28.24
C VAL A 201 16.88 1.56 28.62
N ALA A 202 17.95 1.93 29.34
CA ALA A 202 18.12 3.28 29.89
C ALA A 202 18.17 4.39 28.81
N SER A 203 18.66 4.05 27.61
CA SER A 203 18.68 4.95 26.46
C SER A 203 17.30 5.16 25.81
N GLY A 204 16.33 4.29 26.11
CA GLY A 204 15.01 4.29 25.46
C GLY A 204 15.01 3.77 24.01
N VAL A 205 16.15 3.27 23.50
CA VAL A 205 16.35 2.91 22.09
C VAL A 205 16.97 1.53 21.97
N SER A 206 16.49 0.71 21.02
CA SER A 206 17.02 -0.62 20.73
C SER A 206 18.50 -0.56 20.29
N GLU A 207 19.28 -1.57 20.67
CA GLU A 207 20.65 -1.72 20.16
C GLU A 207 20.64 -2.24 18.73
N GLU A 208 19.60 -2.98 18.38
CA GLU A 208 19.34 -3.54 17.07
C GLU A 208 19.05 -2.43 16.06
N ILE A 209 19.75 -2.52 14.94
CA ILE A 209 19.48 -1.71 13.76
C ILE A 209 18.53 -2.54 12.89
N TYR A 210 17.66 -1.87 12.12
CA TYR A 210 16.75 -2.47 11.15
C TYR A 210 16.74 -1.66 9.86
N ASP A 211 16.25 -2.28 8.77
CA ASP A 211 15.95 -1.54 7.55
C ASP A 211 14.51 -1.03 7.64
N LEU A 212 14.30 0.24 7.36
CA LEU A 212 12.96 0.84 7.36
C LEU A 212 11.95 0.02 6.55
N ARG A 213 12.35 -0.56 5.41
CA ARG A 213 11.44 -1.38 4.58
C ARG A 213 10.94 -2.61 5.33
N GLN A 214 11.80 -3.27 6.10
CA GLN A 214 11.42 -4.42 6.92
C GLN A 214 10.49 -4.00 8.07
N ILE A 215 10.78 -2.87 8.70
CA ILE A 215 9.89 -2.28 9.72
C ILE A 215 8.50 -2.00 9.15
N LEU A 216 8.43 -1.57 7.89
CA LEU A 216 7.18 -1.29 7.17
C LEU A 216 6.36 -2.54 6.82
N GLU A 217 6.96 -3.73 6.81
CA GLU A 217 6.27 -5.01 6.60
C GLU A 217 5.57 -5.54 7.87
N ILE A 218 6.00 -5.07 9.05
CA ILE A 218 5.35 -5.41 10.33
C ILE A 218 3.88 -4.99 10.27
N LYS A 219 2.97 -5.90 10.64
CA LYS A 219 1.54 -5.63 10.54
C LYS A 219 1.10 -4.69 11.66
N GLU A 220 0.30 -3.69 11.30
CA GLU A 220 -0.39 -2.82 12.25
C GLU A 220 -1.62 -3.58 12.79
N ARG A 221 -1.53 -4.10 14.02
CA ARG A 221 -2.49 -5.09 14.56
C ARG A 221 -2.81 -4.91 16.03
N HIS A 222 -2.60 -3.72 16.60
CA HIS A 222 -2.98 -3.51 18.00
C HIS A 222 -4.51 -3.30 18.14
N PRO A 223 -5.18 -4.01 19.08
CA PRO A 223 -6.64 -3.99 19.19
C PRO A 223 -7.26 -2.63 19.52
N LYS A 224 -6.49 -1.74 20.18
CA LYS A 224 -7.00 -0.43 20.66
C LYS A 224 -6.47 0.76 19.87
N ASP A 225 -5.37 0.60 19.15
CA ASP A 225 -4.77 1.65 18.31
C ASP A 225 -4.27 1.01 17.02
N PRO A 226 -5.02 1.10 15.90
CA PRO A 226 -4.71 0.40 14.67
C PRO A 226 -3.44 0.91 13.97
N PHE A 227 -2.77 1.92 14.50
CA PHE A 227 -1.51 2.45 13.96
C PHE A 227 -0.27 1.87 14.65
N LEU A 228 -0.44 1.14 15.74
CA LEU A 228 0.67 0.53 16.48
C LEU A 228 1.14 -0.76 15.82
N ARG A 229 2.46 -0.88 15.76
CA ARG A 229 3.23 -2.05 15.36
C ARG A 229 3.87 -2.66 16.59
N ARG A 230 4.18 -3.94 16.53
CA ARG A 230 4.89 -4.62 17.62
C ARG A 230 6.36 -4.73 17.27
N ASN A 231 7.23 -4.22 18.14
CA ASN A 231 8.67 -4.35 18.03
C ASN A 231 8.99 -5.85 18.02
N PRO A 232 9.71 -6.33 17.00
CA PRO A 232 9.94 -7.75 16.82
C PRO A 232 10.82 -8.38 17.89
N THR A 233 11.76 -7.62 18.45
CA THR A 233 12.69 -8.13 19.46
C THR A 233 12.12 -7.95 20.86
N THR A 234 11.58 -6.77 21.15
CA THR A 234 11.16 -6.44 22.52
C THR A 234 9.68 -6.74 22.79
N GLY A 235 8.89 -6.96 21.74
CA GLY A 235 7.45 -7.14 21.84
C GLY A 235 6.68 -5.87 22.22
N ALA A 236 7.36 -4.73 22.45
CA ALA A 236 6.75 -3.45 22.80
C ALA A 236 6.02 -2.83 21.60
N TYR A 237 4.95 -2.08 21.84
CA TYR A 237 4.25 -1.39 20.75
C TYR A 237 4.94 -0.08 20.41
N PHE A 238 4.99 0.25 19.13
CA PHE A 238 5.56 1.49 18.62
C PHE A 238 4.79 2.01 17.39
N LYS A 239 4.90 3.32 17.15
CA LYS A 239 4.40 4.03 15.97
C LYS A 239 5.54 4.40 15.02
N LEU A 240 5.21 4.71 13.77
CA LEU A 240 6.22 5.11 12.77
C LEU A 240 6.88 6.46 13.07
N ASP A 241 6.24 7.33 13.86
CA ASP A 241 6.80 8.59 14.33
C ASP A 241 7.76 8.41 15.53
N GLU A 242 7.80 7.22 16.11
CA GLU A 242 8.73 6.83 17.19
C GLU A 242 9.95 6.06 16.65
N VAL A 243 9.99 5.77 15.34
CA VAL A 243 11.15 5.14 14.69
C VAL A 243 12.31 6.14 14.66
N ILE A 244 13.49 5.69 15.07
CA ILE A 244 14.66 6.53 15.28
C ILE A 244 15.63 6.33 14.11
N PRO A 245 16.02 7.41 13.40
CA PRO A 245 17.07 7.34 12.37
C PRO A 245 18.41 6.88 12.92
N ASP A 246 19.15 6.04 12.19
CA ASP A 246 20.52 5.67 12.57
C ASP A 246 21.47 5.83 11.37
N ALA A 247 21.86 7.07 11.08
CA ALA A 247 22.77 7.37 9.98
C ALA A 247 24.20 6.81 10.22
N GLU A 248 24.64 6.76 11.47
CA GLU A 248 25.98 6.34 11.88
C GLU A 248 26.23 4.83 11.70
N ALA A 249 25.17 4.01 11.71
CA ALA A 249 25.25 2.58 11.43
C ALA A 249 25.88 2.21 10.08
N LEU A 250 25.78 3.08 9.07
CA LEU A 250 26.37 2.87 7.75
C LEU A 250 27.85 3.28 7.69
N GLU A 251 28.24 4.29 8.45
CA GLU A 251 29.63 4.77 8.54
C GLU A 251 30.48 3.82 9.38
N ASN A 252 29.99 3.42 10.57
CA ASN A 252 30.71 2.53 11.49
C ASN A 252 31.02 1.13 10.90
N LYS A 253 30.28 0.69 9.88
CA LYS A 253 30.55 -0.59 9.18
C LYS A 253 31.51 -0.48 7.99
N LYS A 254 31.66 0.70 7.38
CA LYS A 254 32.72 0.92 6.37
C LYS A 254 34.10 0.70 7.02
N ASP A 255 34.28 1.21 8.25
CA ASP A 255 35.54 1.09 8.99
C ASP A 255 35.86 -0.36 9.40
N HIS A 256 34.87 -1.14 9.85
CA HIS A 256 35.09 -2.54 10.24
C HIS A 256 35.35 -3.48 9.06
N THR A 257 34.88 -3.14 7.86
CA THR A 257 35.14 -3.93 6.65
C THR A 257 36.56 -3.65 6.13
N HIS A 258 37.02 -2.41 6.21
CA HIS A 258 38.40 -2.04 5.90
C HIS A 258 39.42 -2.63 6.90
N GLU A 259 39.14 -2.61 8.21
CA GLU A 259 40.04 -3.22 9.21
C GLU A 259 40.15 -4.75 9.09
N ALA A 260 39.11 -5.43 8.61
CA ALA A 260 39.14 -6.88 8.40
C ALA A 260 39.92 -7.29 7.13
N GLU A 261 39.99 -6.42 6.12
CA GLU A 261 40.79 -6.63 4.92
C GLU A 261 42.27 -6.30 5.17
N ASP A 262 42.58 -5.24 5.93
CA ASP A 262 43.97 -4.89 6.28
C ASP A 262 44.66 -5.96 7.15
N ARG A 263 43.90 -6.70 7.96
CA ARG A 263 44.44 -7.83 8.76
C ARG A 263 44.72 -9.10 7.95
N LYS A 264 44.31 -9.17 6.68
CA LYS A 264 44.65 -10.28 5.77
C LYS A 264 45.82 -9.95 4.84
N ILE A 265 46.30 -8.71 4.85
CA ILE A 265 47.43 -8.22 4.04
C ILE A 265 48.52 -7.72 4.98
N THR A 266 48.95 -8.56 5.92
CA THR A 266 50.26 -8.39 6.55
C THR A 266 51.04 -9.70 6.34
N PRO A 267 52.20 -9.68 5.66
CA PRO A 267 52.98 -10.89 5.35
C PRO A 267 53.47 -11.64 6.59
#